data_AF-A0A6A6KXX2-F1
#
_entry.id   AF-A0A6A6KXX2-F1
#
_cell.length_a   1.000
_cell.length_b   1.000
_cell.length_c   1.000
_cell.angle_alpha   90.00
_cell.angle_beta   90.00
_cell.angle_gamma   90.00
#
_symmetry.space_group_name_H-M   'P 1'
#
loop_
_entity.id
_entity.type
_entity.pdbx_description
1 polymer ?
#
loop_
_entity_poly.entity_id
_entity_poly.type
_entity_poly.pdbx_seq_one_letter_code
_entity_poly.pdbx_strand_id
1 'polypeptide(L)'
;MKRGDWYKIMDLVLKGVDWIINEVKKSSLQGCGGAGFASGLKWSFMPKVSDGRPSYLVVNSDESELGTCKDREIMRHDPHKLLEGCLIVGVGMRASAAYIYIRGEYVNERKDLERARKEAYGAGLLGKNACGSGYDFDVHIHYGADAYICGEETAILESLEGKQGKPRLKPPFPANAGLYGYRTTVTNVETMAVVILLQARELWAVHSLQGGDMMALDDHGKVEGWEFKLGRDRYASRGDKTN
;
A
#
# COMPACT_ATOMS: atom_id res chain seq x y z
N MET A 1 -5.44 -6.45 18.36
CA MET A 1 -5.84 -5.12 17.86
C MET A 1 -5.94 -4.11 19.01
N LYS A 2 -4.82 -3.52 19.45
CA LYS A 2 -4.79 -2.53 20.56
C LYS A 2 -4.38 -1.12 20.11
N ARG A 3 -3.98 -0.94 18.84
CA ARG A 3 -3.36 0.29 18.30
C ARG A 3 -4.29 1.15 17.44
N GLY A 4 -5.59 0.88 17.44
CA GLY A 4 -6.57 1.60 16.62
C GLY A 4 -6.71 1.10 15.18
N ASP A 5 -5.96 0.06 14.78
CA ASP A 5 -6.11 -0.58 13.47
C ASP A 5 -7.56 -1.08 13.26
N TRP A 6 -8.07 -0.96 12.03
CA TRP A 6 -9.45 -1.30 11.62
C TRP A 6 -10.57 -0.45 12.23
N TYR A 7 -10.25 0.68 12.86
CA TYR A 7 -11.24 1.55 13.47
C TYR A 7 -12.05 2.32 12.41
N LYS A 8 -13.38 2.23 12.45
CA LYS A 8 -14.30 2.95 11.54
C LYS A 8 -14.01 2.76 10.05
N ILE A 9 -13.37 1.65 9.66
CA ILE A 9 -13.12 1.34 8.26
C ILE A 9 -14.40 1.20 7.47
N MET A 10 -15.41 0.56 8.05
CA MET A 10 -16.72 0.44 7.42
C MET A 10 -17.29 1.82 7.02
N ASP A 11 -17.19 2.82 7.91
CA ASP A 11 -17.66 4.18 7.62
C ASP A 11 -16.90 4.81 6.45
N LEU A 12 -15.58 4.57 6.35
CA LEU A 12 -14.79 5.05 5.22
C LEU A 12 -15.18 4.38 3.90
N VAL A 13 -15.41 3.06 3.92
CA VAL A 13 -15.86 2.31 2.74
C VAL A 13 -17.23 2.83 2.28
N LEU A 14 -18.15 3.08 3.22
CA LEU A 14 -19.50 3.56 2.94
C LEU A 14 -19.55 5.02 2.44
N LYS A 15 -18.57 5.87 2.77
CA LYS A 15 -18.44 7.21 2.17
C LYS A 15 -18.18 7.16 0.66
N GLY A 16 -17.67 6.03 0.17
CA GLY A 16 -17.57 5.72 -1.25
C GLY A 16 -16.34 6.29 -1.95
N VAL A 17 -16.21 5.86 -3.20
CA VAL A 17 -15.02 6.02 -4.05
C VAL A 17 -14.64 7.49 -4.25
N ASP A 18 -15.60 8.33 -4.62
CA ASP A 18 -15.31 9.73 -4.95
C ASP A 18 -14.86 10.51 -3.71
N TRP A 19 -15.37 10.16 -2.52
CA TRP A 19 -14.92 10.78 -1.26
C TRP A 19 -13.46 10.42 -0.99
N ILE A 20 -13.11 9.12 -1.04
CA ILE A 20 -11.73 8.64 -0.81
C ILE A 20 -10.74 9.33 -1.78
N ILE A 21 -11.05 9.33 -3.08
CA ILE A 21 -10.18 9.98 -4.08
C ILE A 21 -10.02 11.48 -3.79
N ASN A 22 -11.11 12.17 -3.45
CA ASN A 22 -11.06 13.61 -3.20
C ASN A 22 -10.24 13.96 -1.96
N GLU A 23 -10.36 13.20 -0.87
CA GLU A 23 -9.54 13.44 0.32
C GLU A 23 -8.06 13.17 0.06
N VAL A 24 -7.72 12.14 -0.72
CA VAL A 24 -6.31 11.85 -1.10
C VAL A 24 -5.76 12.91 -2.06
N LYS A 25 -6.61 13.51 -2.89
CA LYS A 25 -6.21 14.66 -3.72
C LYS A 25 -5.96 15.90 -2.87
N LYS A 26 -6.82 16.17 -1.87
CA LYS A 26 -6.66 17.30 -0.94
C LYS A 26 -5.40 17.17 -0.10
N SER A 27 -5.06 15.96 0.34
CA SER A 27 -3.85 15.72 1.13
C SER A 27 -2.54 15.90 0.35
N SER A 28 -2.62 16.04 -0.97
CA SER A 28 -1.45 16.14 -1.87
C SER A 28 -0.48 14.97 -1.71
N LEU A 29 -0.98 13.78 -1.35
CA LEU A 29 -0.16 12.59 -1.16
C LEU A 29 0.56 12.22 -2.45
N GLN A 30 1.89 12.18 -2.40
CA GLN A 30 2.74 11.70 -3.48
C GLN A 30 3.04 10.20 -3.31
N GLY A 31 3.29 9.51 -4.42
CA GLY A 31 3.63 8.09 -4.40
C GLY A 31 5.04 7.86 -3.83
N CYS A 32 5.14 7.07 -2.76
CA CYS A 32 6.38 6.80 -2.03
C CYS A 32 7.25 5.70 -2.66
N GLY A 33 7.14 5.47 -3.97
CA GLY A 33 7.87 4.46 -4.73
C GLY A 33 8.93 5.06 -5.67
N GLY A 34 9.50 6.21 -5.32
CA GLY A 34 10.53 6.91 -6.11
C GLY A 34 10.01 7.81 -7.22
N ALA A 35 8.88 7.48 -7.86
CA ALA A 35 8.33 8.27 -8.97
C ALA A 35 7.65 9.59 -8.57
N GLY A 36 7.29 9.78 -7.28
CA GLY A 36 6.70 11.02 -6.77
C GLY A 36 5.36 11.43 -7.38
N PHE A 37 4.69 10.53 -8.11
CA PHE A 37 3.44 10.85 -8.80
C PHE A 37 2.29 11.08 -7.80
N ALA A 38 1.44 12.08 -8.01
CA ALA A 38 0.31 12.37 -7.12
C ALA A 38 -0.67 11.19 -7.04
N SER A 39 -0.75 10.55 -5.87
CA SER A 39 -1.50 9.31 -5.64
C SER A 39 -2.99 9.48 -5.96
N GLY A 40 -3.62 10.57 -5.48
CA GLY A 40 -5.03 10.84 -5.75
C GLY A 40 -5.33 11.06 -7.24
N LEU A 41 -4.41 11.65 -7.99
CA LEU A 41 -4.54 11.79 -9.44
C LEU A 41 -4.41 10.42 -10.13
N LYS A 42 -3.43 9.61 -9.72
CA LYS A 42 -3.19 8.26 -10.25
C LYS A 42 -4.44 7.40 -10.14
N TRP A 43 -5.06 7.41 -8.97
CA TRP A 43 -6.23 6.58 -8.69
C TRP A 43 -7.46 7.03 -9.47
N SER A 44 -7.54 8.34 -9.79
CA SER A 44 -8.62 8.87 -10.61
C SER A 44 -8.55 8.49 -12.08
N PHE A 45 -7.44 7.89 -12.54
CA PHE A 45 -7.36 7.32 -13.89
C PHE A 45 -8.12 6.00 -14.03
N MET A 46 -8.50 5.36 -12.92
CA MET A 46 -9.34 4.17 -12.99
C MET A 46 -10.72 4.54 -13.56
N PRO A 47 -11.19 3.83 -14.59
CA PRO A 47 -12.49 4.09 -15.22
C PRO A 47 -13.62 4.07 -14.20
N LYS A 48 -14.51 5.06 -14.28
CA LYS A 48 -15.67 5.16 -13.39
C LYS A 48 -16.74 4.12 -13.68
N VAL A 49 -16.89 3.76 -14.95
CA VAL A 49 -17.85 2.77 -15.41
C VAL A 49 -17.13 1.44 -15.56
N SER A 50 -17.67 0.41 -14.92
CA SER A 50 -17.20 -0.95 -15.13
C SER A 50 -17.68 -1.44 -16.49
N ASP A 51 -16.76 -1.93 -17.31
CA ASP A 51 -17.03 -2.65 -18.55
C ASP A 51 -17.27 -4.15 -18.31
N GLY A 52 -17.59 -4.54 -17.07
CA GLY A 52 -17.78 -5.92 -16.64
C GLY A 52 -16.47 -6.64 -16.26
N ARG A 53 -15.30 -6.06 -16.56
CA ARG A 53 -14.01 -6.63 -16.16
C ARG A 53 -13.66 -6.24 -14.72
N PRO A 54 -13.08 -7.14 -13.91
CA PRO A 54 -12.61 -6.76 -12.58
C PRO A 54 -11.48 -5.73 -12.69
N SER A 55 -11.32 -4.93 -11.64
CA SER A 55 -10.17 -4.05 -11.46
C SER A 55 -9.31 -4.62 -10.34
N TYR A 56 -8.00 -4.50 -10.46
CA TYR A 56 -7.06 -5.00 -9.46
C TYR A 56 -6.19 -3.89 -8.87
N LEU A 57 -5.90 -4.04 -7.59
CA LEU A 57 -4.85 -3.30 -6.91
C LEU A 57 -3.62 -4.19 -6.86
N VAL A 58 -2.46 -3.66 -7.22
CA VAL A 58 -1.18 -4.35 -7.00
C VAL A 58 -0.37 -3.51 -6.03
N VAL A 59 0.04 -4.12 -4.93
CA VAL A 59 0.91 -3.48 -3.95
C VAL A 59 2.32 -3.95 -4.22
N ASN A 60 3.19 -3.00 -4.59
CA ASN A 60 4.61 -3.27 -4.80
C ASN A 60 5.31 -3.27 -3.44
N SER A 61 5.86 -4.42 -3.05
CA SER A 61 6.65 -4.61 -1.82
C SER A 61 7.96 -5.34 -2.11
N ASP A 62 8.50 -5.15 -3.32
CA ASP A 62 9.78 -5.72 -3.74
C ASP A 62 10.97 -4.98 -3.09
N GLU A 63 10.86 -3.67 -2.79
CA GLU A 63 11.89 -2.85 -2.08
C GLU A 63 13.34 -3.24 -2.45
N SER A 64 13.61 -3.31 -3.76
CA SER A 64 14.91 -3.73 -4.29
C SER A 64 15.93 -2.58 -4.38
N GLU A 65 15.50 -1.34 -4.07
CA GLU A 65 16.36 -0.16 -4.06
C GLU A 65 17.40 -0.21 -2.92
N LEU A 66 18.67 0.01 -3.26
CA LEU A 66 19.77 -0.05 -2.30
C LEU A 66 19.58 1.00 -1.18
N GLY A 67 19.58 0.53 0.07
CA GLY A 67 19.45 1.38 1.26
C GLY A 67 18.01 1.66 1.72
N THR A 68 17.00 1.08 1.04
CA THR A 68 15.60 1.15 1.48
C THR A 68 15.22 -0.08 2.32
N CYS A 69 14.52 0.14 3.43
CA CYS A 69 14.03 -0.91 4.33
C CYS A 69 12.69 -0.55 5.00
N LYS A 70 12.05 0.53 4.52
CA LYS A 70 10.83 1.09 5.08
C LYS A 70 9.64 0.16 4.85
N ASP A 71 9.55 -0.46 3.67
CA ASP A 71 8.44 -1.34 3.31
C ASP A 71 8.55 -2.66 4.10
N ARG A 72 9.79 -3.15 4.30
CA ARG A 72 10.09 -4.28 5.17
C ARG A 72 9.59 -4.09 6.61
N GLU A 73 9.87 -2.94 7.21
CA GLU A 73 9.49 -2.66 8.60
C GLU A 73 7.97 -2.57 8.76
N ILE A 74 7.25 -1.99 7.78
CA ILE A 74 5.78 -1.95 7.77
C ILE A 74 5.21 -3.37 7.75
N MET A 75 5.70 -4.23 6.85
CA MET A 75 5.21 -5.61 6.73
C MET A 75 5.48 -6.44 7.99
N ARG A 76 6.61 -6.19 8.67
CA ARG A 76 7.01 -6.93 9.87
C ARG A 76 6.27 -6.49 11.12
N HIS A 77 6.14 -5.19 11.33
CA HIS A 77 5.68 -4.64 12.62
C HIS A 77 4.22 -4.22 12.64
N ASP A 78 3.70 -3.79 11.49
CA ASP A 78 2.33 -3.29 11.34
C ASP A 78 1.61 -3.86 10.09
N PRO A 79 1.56 -5.21 9.89
CA PRO A 79 0.95 -5.81 8.71
C PRO A 79 -0.56 -5.53 8.58
N HIS A 80 -1.27 -5.34 9.70
CA HIS A 80 -2.69 -4.98 9.66
C HIS A 80 -2.93 -3.62 9.02
N LYS A 81 -2.02 -2.66 9.21
CA LYS A 81 -2.12 -1.34 8.57
C LYS A 81 -2.03 -1.47 7.05
N LEU A 82 -1.09 -2.27 6.56
CA LEU A 82 -0.98 -2.54 5.13
C LEU A 82 -2.27 -3.13 4.57
N LEU A 83 -2.85 -4.13 5.24
CA LEU A 83 -4.09 -4.78 4.81
C LEU A 83 -5.31 -3.84 4.82
N GLU A 84 -5.39 -2.99 5.83
CA GLU A 84 -6.41 -1.96 5.96
C GLU A 84 -6.30 -0.90 4.85
N GLY A 85 -5.08 -0.44 4.57
CA GLY A 85 -4.77 0.42 3.44
C GLY A 85 -5.16 -0.20 2.11
N CYS A 86 -4.91 -1.51 1.92
CA CYS A 86 -5.34 -2.24 0.72
C CYS A 86 -6.86 -2.14 0.52
N LEU A 87 -7.66 -2.28 1.58
CA LEU A 87 -9.11 -2.19 1.49
C LEU A 87 -9.57 -0.75 1.14
N ILE A 88 -9.05 0.27 1.83
CA ILE A 88 -9.43 1.66 1.57
C ILE A 88 -9.08 2.04 0.13
N VAL A 89 -7.85 1.75 -0.30
CA VAL A 89 -7.40 2.06 -1.66
C VAL A 89 -8.15 1.20 -2.66
N GLY A 90 -8.37 -0.08 -2.38
CA GLY A 90 -9.17 -0.97 -3.20
C GLY A 90 -10.55 -0.39 -3.51
N VAL A 91 -11.26 0.07 -2.48
CA VAL A 91 -12.55 0.77 -2.64
C VAL A 91 -12.38 2.06 -3.45
N GLY A 92 -11.39 2.89 -3.11
CA GLY A 92 -11.06 4.12 -3.85
C GLY A 92 -10.73 3.90 -5.33
N MET A 93 -10.33 2.70 -5.70
CA MET A 93 -9.97 2.32 -7.07
C MET A 93 -11.00 1.40 -7.74
N ARG A 94 -12.09 1.06 -7.06
CA ARG A 94 -13.09 0.07 -7.48
C ARG A 94 -12.47 -1.31 -7.76
N ALA A 95 -11.41 -1.67 -7.04
CA ALA A 95 -10.69 -2.93 -7.21
C ALA A 95 -11.37 -4.07 -6.47
N SER A 96 -11.60 -5.20 -7.14
CA SER A 96 -12.21 -6.39 -6.54
C SER A 96 -11.23 -7.22 -5.72
N ALA A 97 -9.92 -7.10 -6.01
CA ALA A 97 -8.88 -7.76 -5.25
C ALA A 97 -7.58 -6.95 -5.25
N ALA A 98 -6.78 -7.16 -4.21
CA ALA A 98 -5.40 -6.72 -4.11
C ALA A 98 -4.42 -7.88 -4.23
N TYR A 99 -3.35 -7.66 -4.98
CA TYR A 99 -2.19 -8.55 -5.05
C TYR A 99 -1.00 -7.84 -4.42
N ILE A 100 -0.57 -8.31 -3.25
CA ILE A 100 0.64 -7.82 -2.60
C ILE A 100 1.80 -8.64 -3.14
N TYR A 101 2.68 -8.00 -3.92
CA TYR A 101 3.86 -8.62 -4.49
C TYR A 101 5.07 -8.37 -3.61
N ILE A 102 5.46 -9.39 -2.86
CA ILE A 102 6.55 -9.34 -1.88
C ILE A 102 7.85 -9.78 -2.53
N ARG A 103 8.94 -9.11 -2.15
CA ARG A 103 10.29 -9.57 -2.43
C ARG A 103 10.51 -11.01 -1.96
N GLY A 104 11.22 -11.84 -2.72
CA GLY A 104 11.40 -13.26 -2.38
C GLY A 104 12.24 -13.47 -1.11
N GLU A 105 13.23 -12.60 -0.83
CA GLU A 105 14.05 -12.68 0.38
C GLU A 105 13.26 -12.37 1.67
N TYR A 106 12.11 -11.70 1.57
CA TYR A 106 11.28 -11.26 2.72
C TYR A 106 10.39 -12.39 3.25
N VAL A 107 11.01 -13.53 3.56
CA VAL A 107 10.31 -14.77 3.95
C VAL A 107 9.59 -14.62 5.29
N ASN A 108 10.20 -13.95 6.27
CA ASN A 108 9.61 -13.82 7.61
C ASN A 108 8.48 -12.77 7.59
N GLU A 109 8.72 -11.67 6.90
CA GLU A 109 7.78 -10.58 6.69
C GLU A 109 6.54 -11.09 5.94
N ARG A 110 6.72 -11.93 4.90
CA ARG A 110 5.61 -12.63 4.24
C ARG A 110 4.82 -13.50 5.21
N LYS A 111 5.47 -14.31 6.06
CA LYS A 111 4.79 -15.17 7.03
C LYS A 111 3.99 -14.36 8.05
N ASP A 112 4.53 -13.23 8.49
CA ASP A 112 3.86 -12.33 9.41
C ASP A 112 2.63 -11.66 8.74
N LEU A 113 2.76 -11.26 7.47
CA LEU A 113 1.64 -10.71 6.70
C LEU A 113 0.57 -11.77 6.38
N GLU A 114 0.96 -13.01 6.07
CA GLU A 114 0.04 -14.13 5.86
C GLU A 114 -0.75 -14.46 7.14
N ARG A 115 -0.09 -14.39 8.30
CA ARG A 115 -0.75 -14.55 9.60
C ARG A 115 -1.77 -13.43 9.83
N ALA A 116 -1.37 -12.17 9.65
CA ALA A 116 -2.28 -11.03 9.77
C ALA A 116 -3.45 -11.09 8.77
N ARG A 117 -3.20 -11.55 7.54
CA ARG A 117 -4.23 -11.79 6.52
C ARG A 117 -5.22 -12.83 7.04
N LYS A 118 -4.75 -13.97 7.55
CA LYS A 118 -5.63 -15.01 8.09
C LYS A 118 -6.46 -14.50 9.27
N GLU A 119 -5.88 -13.68 10.14
CA GLU A 119 -6.60 -13.02 11.24
C GLU A 119 -7.68 -12.07 10.71
N ALA A 120 -7.38 -11.26 9.69
CA ALA A 120 -8.34 -10.34 9.07
C ALA A 120 -9.50 -11.08 8.40
N TYR A 121 -9.23 -12.15 7.66
CA TYR A 121 -10.27 -13.01 7.08
C TYR A 121 -11.10 -13.72 8.16
N GLY A 122 -10.44 -14.23 9.22
CA GLY A 122 -11.13 -14.87 10.35
C GLY A 122 -12.05 -13.92 11.13
N ALA A 123 -11.75 -12.63 11.13
CA ALA A 123 -12.56 -11.57 11.72
C ALA A 123 -13.60 -10.97 10.75
N GLY A 124 -13.69 -11.42 9.50
CA GLY A 124 -14.60 -10.85 8.49
C GLY A 124 -14.24 -9.44 8.02
N LEU A 125 -12.97 -9.03 8.20
CA LEU A 125 -12.47 -7.71 7.80
C LEU A 125 -12.10 -7.67 6.31
N LEU A 126 -11.78 -8.82 5.72
CA LEU A 126 -11.46 -9.00 4.30
C LEU A 126 -12.24 -10.18 3.73
N GLY A 127 -12.33 -10.23 2.40
CA GLY A 127 -13.06 -11.25 1.65
C GLY A 127 -14.45 -10.78 1.26
N LYS A 128 -15.43 -11.69 1.29
CA LYS A 128 -16.83 -11.36 1.00
C LYS A 128 -17.37 -10.44 2.09
N ASN A 129 -18.03 -9.36 1.67
CA ASN A 129 -18.60 -8.36 2.56
C ASN A 129 -17.56 -7.81 3.58
N ALA A 130 -16.44 -7.30 3.07
CA ALA A 130 -15.32 -6.78 3.86
C ALA A 130 -15.80 -5.75 4.90
N CYS A 131 -15.48 -5.98 6.17
CA CYS A 131 -15.91 -5.17 7.32
C CYS A 131 -17.44 -4.99 7.45
N GLY A 132 -18.25 -5.87 6.84
CA GLY A 132 -19.71 -5.75 6.84
C GLY A 132 -20.27 -4.61 5.97
N SER A 133 -19.45 -4.04 5.08
CA SER A 133 -19.78 -2.85 4.29
C SER A 133 -20.60 -3.09 3.01
N GLY A 134 -20.79 -4.35 2.62
CA GLY A 134 -21.38 -4.78 1.35
C GLY A 134 -20.38 -4.84 0.19
N TYR A 135 -19.09 -4.56 0.43
CA TYR A 135 -18.04 -4.59 -0.57
C TYR A 135 -17.25 -5.90 -0.52
N ASP A 136 -17.14 -6.61 -1.65
CA ASP A 136 -16.31 -7.81 -1.75
C ASP A 136 -14.88 -7.42 -2.12
N PHE A 137 -13.91 -7.79 -1.28
CA PHE A 137 -12.50 -7.45 -1.50
C PHE A 137 -11.56 -8.53 -0.99
N ASP A 138 -10.87 -9.18 -1.92
CA ASP A 138 -9.89 -10.22 -1.61
C ASP A 138 -8.45 -9.70 -1.62
N VAL A 139 -7.61 -10.26 -0.76
CA VAL A 139 -6.17 -9.95 -0.70
C VAL A 139 -5.36 -11.22 -0.94
N HIS A 140 -4.62 -11.21 -2.03
CA HIS A 140 -3.68 -12.26 -2.42
C HIS A 140 -2.26 -11.80 -2.14
N ILE A 141 -1.45 -12.71 -1.58
CA ILE A 141 -0.04 -12.48 -1.35
C ILE A 141 0.72 -13.32 -2.37
N HIS A 142 1.53 -12.67 -3.17
CA HIS A 142 2.44 -13.28 -4.14
C HIS A 142 3.86 -12.87 -3.79
N TYR A 143 4.85 -13.70 -4.14
CA TYR A 143 6.24 -13.38 -3.89
C TYR A 143 7.09 -13.64 -5.12
N GLY A 144 8.06 -12.77 -5.36
CA GLY A 144 9.01 -12.87 -6.45
C GLY A 144 10.12 -13.88 -6.19
N ALA A 145 11.03 -13.98 -7.17
CA ALA A 145 12.28 -14.74 -7.09
C ALA A 145 13.50 -13.81 -7.22
N ASP A 146 13.49 -12.72 -6.45
CA ASP A 146 14.62 -11.81 -6.20
C ASP A 146 15.18 -11.13 -7.46
N ALA A 147 14.30 -10.47 -8.20
CA ALA A 147 14.66 -9.76 -9.42
C ALA A 147 14.37 -8.26 -9.26
N TYR A 148 15.43 -7.44 -9.14
CA TYR A 148 15.33 -5.97 -9.02
C TYR A 148 14.41 -5.34 -10.07
N ILE A 149 14.46 -5.86 -11.31
CA ILE A 149 13.64 -5.36 -12.41
C ILE A 149 12.13 -5.51 -12.15
N CYS A 150 11.73 -6.51 -11.37
CA CYS A 150 10.33 -6.73 -10.98
C CYS A 150 9.82 -5.67 -10.00
N GLY A 151 10.69 -4.82 -9.44
CA GLY A 151 10.27 -3.62 -8.71
C GLY A 151 9.68 -2.52 -9.60
N GLU A 152 9.84 -2.59 -10.93
CA GLU A 152 9.19 -1.64 -11.86
C GLU A 152 7.69 -1.98 -12.04
N GLU A 153 6.87 -0.93 -12.16
CA GLU A 153 5.40 -1.01 -12.19
C GLU A 153 4.82 -1.96 -13.25
N THR A 154 5.41 -2.09 -14.43
CA THR A 154 4.91 -2.98 -15.48
C THR A 154 5.57 -4.36 -15.44
N ALA A 155 6.82 -4.43 -15.00
CA ALA A 155 7.52 -5.70 -14.81
C ALA A 155 6.88 -6.58 -13.72
N ILE A 156 6.39 -5.96 -12.63
CA ILE A 156 5.69 -6.67 -11.56
C ILE A 156 4.42 -7.36 -12.05
N LEU A 157 3.73 -6.76 -13.03
CA LEU A 157 2.51 -7.31 -13.63
C LEU A 157 2.83 -8.55 -14.46
N GLU A 158 3.91 -8.50 -15.24
CA GLU A 158 4.40 -9.65 -16.01
C GLU A 158 4.84 -10.79 -15.09
N SER A 159 5.54 -10.46 -14.00
CA SER A 159 5.96 -11.43 -12.97
C SER A 159 4.75 -12.11 -12.32
N LEU A 160 3.73 -11.34 -11.92
CA LEU A 160 2.47 -11.85 -11.37
C LEU A 160 1.68 -12.74 -12.36
N GLU A 161 1.83 -12.48 -13.66
CA GLU A 161 1.27 -13.32 -14.73
C GLU A 161 2.04 -14.63 -14.97
N GLY A 162 3.15 -14.85 -14.26
CA GLY A 162 4.02 -16.01 -14.41
C GLY A 162 4.96 -15.92 -15.62
N LYS A 163 5.09 -14.74 -16.22
CA LYS A 163 6.04 -14.48 -17.30
C LYS A 163 7.35 -13.95 -16.71
N GLN A 164 8.37 -13.84 -17.56
CA GLN A 164 9.59 -13.15 -17.16
C GLN A 164 9.26 -11.68 -16.87
N GLY A 165 9.73 -11.13 -15.74
CA GLY A 165 9.51 -9.74 -15.30
C GLY A 165 10.22 -8.69 -16.17
N LYS A 166 9.93 -8.69 -17.47
CA LYS A 166 10.38 -7.70 -18.44
C LYS A 166 9.34 -6.57 -18.47
N PRO A 167 9.74 -5.30 -18.30
CA PRO A 167 8.81 -4.17 -18.39
C PRO A 167 8.05 -4.16 -19.72
N ARG A 168 6.79 -3.73 -19.68
CA ARG A 168 5.98 -3.50 -20.88
C ARG A 168 6.29 -2.12 -21.46
N LEU A 169 6.19 -2.02 -22.79
CA LEU A 169 6.18 -0.72 -23.46
C LEU A 169 4.89 0.03 -23.11
N LYS A 170 5.00 1.31 -22.76
CA LYS A 170 3.88 2.23 -22.57
C LYS A 170 3.69 2.97 -23.91
N PRO A 171 2.50 2.97 -24.56
CA PRO A 171 1.20 2.37 -24.17
C PRO A 171 1.06 0.86 -24.49
N PRO A 172 0.13 0.12 -23.82
CA PRO A 172 -0.92 0.61 -22.91
C PRO A 172 -0.48 0.81 -21.46
N PHE A 173 -1.10 1.78 -20.77
CA PHE A 173 -0.87 2.00 -19.33
C PHE A 173 -1.61 0.95 -18.49
N PRO A 174 -1.10 0.62 -17.28
CA PRO A 174 -1.74 -0.35 -16.37
C PRO A 174 -3.21 -0.04 -16.05
N ALA A 175 -3.56 1.25 -15.93
CA ALA A 175 -4.93 1.70 -15.66
C ALA A 175 -5.92 1.26 -16.76
N ASN A 176 -5.45 1.06 -18.00
CA ASN A 176 -6.25 0.59 -19.13
C ASN A 176 -6.12 -0.93 -19.32
N ALA A 177 -4.90 -1.45 -19.27
CA ALA A 177 -4.58 -2.87 -19.45
C ALA A 177 -3.33 -3.24 -18.65
N GLY A 178 -3.53 -3.69 -17.43
CA GLY A 178 -2.52 -4.14 -16.48
C GLY A 178 -2.56 -5.66 -16.28
N LEU A 179 -2.77 -6.09 -15.04
CA LEU A 179 -2.70 -7.50 -14.63
C LEU A 179 -3.77 -8.34 -15.34
N TYR A 180 -3.35 -9.40 -16.02
CA TYR A 180 -4.16 -10.27 -16.88
C TYR A 180 -4.93 -9.51 -17.98
N GLY A 181 -4.44 -8.34 -18.40
CA GLY A 181 -5.12 -7.47 -19.35
C GLY A 181 -6.32 -6.71 -18.76
N TYR A 182 -6.51 -6.79 -17.44
CA TYR A 182 -7.53 -6.05 -16.71
C TYR A 182 -6.96 -4.75 -16.13
N ARG A 183 -7.85 -3.86 -15.71
CA ARG A 183 -7.48 -2.55 -15.21
C ARG A 183 -6.76 -2.71 -13.88
N THR A 184 -5.56 -2.15 -13.79
CA THR A 184 -4.73 -2.33 -12.59
C THR A 184 -3.99 -1.06 -12.25
N THR A 185 -3.81 -0.81 -10.97
CA THR A 185 -2.86 0.19 -10.51
C THR A 185 -1.88 -0.41 -9.55
N VAL A 186 -0.62 -0.05 -9.73
CA VAL A 186 0.46 -0.42 -8.84
C VAL A 186 0.74 0.72 -7.86
N THR A 187 0.84 0.41 -6.59
CA THR A 187 1.14 1.39 -5.53
C THR A 187 2.10 0.80 -4.50
N ASN A 188 2.95 1.64 -3.89
CA ASN A 188 3.89 1.17 -2.87
C ASN A 188 3.18 0.91 -1.51
N VAL A 189 3.74 0.02 -0.70
CA VAL A 189 3.35 -0.33 0.67
C VAL A 189 3.16 0.91 1.54
N GLU A 190 4.15 1.81 1.55
CA GLU A 190 4.09 3.01 2.38
C GLU A 190 2.89 3.90 2.03
N THR A 191 2.63 4.08 0.73
CA THR A 191 1.44 4.83 0.28
C THR A 191 0.15 4.17 0.77
N MET A 192 0.08 2.84 0.85
CA MET A 192 -1.09 2.14 1.43
C MET A 192 -1.20 2.37 2.94
N ALA A 193 -0.08 2.25 3.66
CA ALA A 193 -0.05 2.39 5.11
C ALA A 193 -0.44 3.80 5.57
N VAL A 194 0.00 4.83 4.84
CA VAL A 194 -0.28 6.24 5.13
C VAL A 194 -1.76 6.58 4.95
N VAL A 195 -2.45 5.94 3.98
CA VAL A 195 -3.86 6.23 3.64
C VAL A 195 -4.82 6.02 4.80
N ILE A 196 -4.44 5.23 5.79
CA ILE A 196 -5.21 5.00 7.02
C ILE A 196 -5.42 6.30 7.80
N LEU A 197 -4.49 7.25 7.72
CA LEU A 197 -4.59 8.55 8.39
C LEU A 197 -5.80 9.37 7.92
N LEU A 198 -6.48 8.99 6.83
CA LEU A 198 -7.78 9.56 6.43
C LEU A 198 -8.84 9.39 7.52
N GLN A 199 -8.72 8.35 8.36
CA GLN A 199 -9.63 8.12 9.50
C GLN A 199 -9.51 9.23 10.54
N ALA A 200 -8.29 9.66 10.81
CA ALA A 200 -8.01 10.68 11.81
C ALA A 200 -8.29 12.10 11.30
N ARG A 201 -8.56 12.28 9.99
CA ARG A 201 -8.50 13.58 9.31
C ARG A 201 -7.16 14.29 9.54
N GLU A 202 -6.09 13.51 9.69
CA GLU A 202 -4.72 14.00 9.92
C GLU A 202 -3.85 13.81 8.68
N LEU A 203 -4.43 13.37 7.57
CA LEU A 203 -3.70 13.17 6.32
C LEU A 203 -3.51 14.53 5.62
N TRP A 204 -2.51 15.29 6.05
CA TRP A 204 -2.08 16.52 5.38
C TRP A 204 -0.60 16.42 4.99
N ALA A 205 -0.33 16.62 3.70
CA ALA A 205 1.00 16.72 3.09
C ALA A 205 2.04 15.72 3.63
N VAL A 206 1.95 14.46 3.20
CA VAL A 206 2.95 13.44 3.57
C VAL A 206 4.12 13.46 2.61
N HIS A 207 5.31 13.69 3.15
CA HIS A 207 6.58 13.61 2.41
C HIS A 207 7.36 12.39 2.89
N SER A 208 7.77 11.52 1.97
CA SER A 208 8.79 10.51 2.26
C SER A 208 10.16 11.21 2.33
N LEU A 209 10.80 11.22 3.50
CA LEU A 209 12.16 11.73 3.64
C LEU A 209 13.17 10.64 3.23
N GLN A 210 14.31 11.04 2.65
CA GLN A 210 15.43 10.12 2.44
C GLN A 210 15.86 9.53 3.80
N GLY A 211 15.89 8.19 3.92
CA GLY A 211 16.28 7.50 5.15
C GLY A 211 15.14 6.87 5.96
N GLY A 212 13.93 6.78 5.41
CA GLY A 212 12.83 6.03 6.01
C GLY A 212 12.09 6.76 7.13
N ASP A 213 12.22 8.08 7.25
CA ASP A 213 11.38 8.87 8.16
C ASP A 213 10.15 9.39 7.39
N MET A 214 8.96 9.26 8.00
CA MET A 214 7.73 9.89 7.49
C MET A 214 7.46 11.16 8.29
N MET A 215 7.05 12.22 7.59
CA MET A 215 6.37 13.37 8.21
C MET A 215 4.98 13.52 7.61
N ALA A 216 3.97 13.47 8.47
CA ALA A 216 2.64 14.02 8.20
C ALA A 216 2.56 15.40 8.86
N LEU A 217 2.00 16.39 8.16
CA LEU A 217 1.78 17.74 8.68
C LEU A 217 0.31 17.89 9.09
N ASP A 218 -0.01 18.88 9.94
CA ASP A 218 -1.39 19.26 10.28
C ASP A 218 -1.85 20.53 9.55
N ASP A 219 -3.11 20.95 9.80
CA ASP A 219 -3.78 22.14 9.24
C ASP A 219 -3.04 23.48 9.47
N HIS A 220 -2.07 23.50 10.37
CA HIS A 220 -1.33 24.70 10.77
C HIS A 220 0.13 24.68 10.31
N GLY A 221 0.54 23.68 9.53
CA GLY A 221 1.95 23.47 9.19
C GLY A 221 2.82 23.16 10.41
N LYS A 222 2.19 22.76 11.53
CA LYS A 222 2.89 22.27 12.71
C LYS A 222 3.15 20.77 12.53
N VAL A 223 4.34 20.35 12.92
CA VAL A 223 4.70 18.95 13.05
C VAL A 223 4.04 18.43 14.33
N GLU A 224 2.78 18.04 14.26
CA GLU A 224 2.18 17.25 15.34
C GLU A 224 2.62 15.80 15.20
N GLY A 225 3.74 15.48 15.86
CA GLY A 225 3.90 14.29 16.70
C GLY A 225 3.65 12.87 16.16
N TRP A 226 3.30 12.65 14.89
CA TRP A 226 3.28 11.33 14.27
C TRP A 226 4.61 11.08 13.58
N GLU A 227 5.67 11.03 14.38
CA GLU A 227 6.91 10.42 13.95
C GLU A 227 6.60 8.92 13.84
N PHE A 228 6.37 8.42 12.62
CA PHE A 228 6.52 6.99 12.38
C PHE A 228 8.00 6.70 12.56
N LYS A 229 8.42 6.49 13.81
CA LYS A 229 9.72 5.92 14.12
C LYS A 229 9.73 4.52 13.56
N LEU A 230 10.14 4.40 12.30
CA LEU A 230 10.62 3.18 11.70
C LEU A 230 11.90 2.79 12.47
N GLY A 231 11.71 2.16 13.63
CA GLY A 231 12.66 1.26 14.28
C GLY A 231 14.07 1.76 14.62
N ARG A 232 14.40 3.07 14.61
CA ARG A 232 15.78 3.52 14.88
C ARG A 232 16.29 3.34 16.32
N ASP A 233 15.43 2.97 17.28
CA ASP A 233 15.85 2.88 18.68
C ASP A 233 16.50 1.53 19.07
N ARG A 234 16.94 0.68 18.14
CA ARG A 234 17.59 -0.61 18.48
C ARG A 234 18.96 -0.91 17.85
N TYR A 235 19.60 0.04 17.17
CA TYR A 235 20.97 -0.14 16.64
C TYR A 235 21.97 0.94 17.07
N ALA A 236 21.77 1.55 18.25
CA ALA A 236 22.77 2.44 18.85
C ALA A 236 23.03 2.09 20.33
N SER A 237 23.60 0.91 20.60
CA SER A 237 24.31 0.69 21.87
C SER A 237 25.31 -0.46 21.79
N ARG A 238 26.55 -0.14 21.42
CA ARG A 238 27.80 -0.67 22.00
C ARG A 238 28.99 -0.03 21.28
N GLY A 239 29.25 1.23 21.64
CA GLY A 239 30.56 1.85 21.45
C GLY A 239 31.13 2.07 22.85
N ASP A 240 32.26 1.42 23.12
CA ASP A 240 33.01 1.42 24.37
C ASP A 240 33.12 2.80 25.01
N LYS A 241 32.79 2.87 26.31
CA LYS A 241 33.41 3.84 27.21
C LYS A 241 34.66 3.18 27.77
N THR A 242 35.81 3.47 27.17
CA THR A 242 37.12 3.23 27.77
C THR A 242 37.87 4.56 27.83
N ASN A 243 38.12 4.99 29.07
CA ASN A 243 39.03 6.03 29.58
C ASN A 243 38.98 7.44 28.97
#